data_AF-A0A8S1R206-F1
#
_entry.id   AF-A0A8S1R206-F1
#
_cell.length_a   1.000
_cell.length_b   1.000
_cell.length_c   1.000
_cell.angle_alpha   90.00
_cell.angle_beta   90.00
_cell.angle_gamma   90.00
#
_symmetry.space_group_name_H-M   'P 1'
#
loop_
_entity.id
_entity.type
_entity.pdbx_description
1 polymer ?
#
loop_
_entity_poly.entity_id
_entity_poly.type
_entity_poly.pdbx_seq_one_letter_code
_entity_poly.pdbx_strand_id
1 'polypeptide(L)'
;MFNIILFQIITTNFAFPDVSLQFGTIIPKQKDPEENLPQTVYKDNQLSQYFDYDQFPLLSCCPTNLTKYKIDTLSIHGHASQKFTLPLTIINNENKTIFLRQLTITDYLDYQDIPVAPKLSTLPIIEPHQRIVVDFIHNCERKVNNSNYWSIQNVFIRFQDYQGINFQYQFICDSNYHPKRFDWSNIILITFDSVVIIILATFGKIYSFRIAFVTPAKRRQFQEQNIQNVDLTPFQGFYLYWPQALGYMGLLLIALFTSMTYQEKAEKIIKILIYFICALTSFHFFNEIFGKFRNTLTFLAEKIYCLKVRDYLSIFFSTLLIFFYLYYDQPWFVSNLLSICILGSLIKLFKITSLKDALQFFIPIMIVDIFCSIYLSQTVRYEWDSVALRYFNTPLSAQFPYFRYIYKKKCAWVSIFNLLFPGFFLGYVNRFDKHKQTYVYEIIAFFGLLVGLILWVLIQYIFSFPLPTSIFTEVLMILTTTLVAVQRNEFNIFYSGNFYDQILMDPFKNDVALQEPTTLEMFGLGATTQVIKKDTTQQQDLVYRGEQGLVLNSQLFVGLASINRPQQQSILQFKQQNHYHNF
;
A
#
# COMPACT_ATOMS: atom_id res chain seq x y z
N MET A 1 -19.74 27.86 0.58
CA MET A 1 -18.33 27.80 0.14
C MET A 1 -17.95 28.96 -0.78
N PHE A 2 -18.72 29.28 -1.82
CA PHE A 2 -18.40 30.39 -2.75
C PHE A 2 -18.28 31.78 -2.06
N ASN A 3 -19.08 32.05 -1.02
CA ASN A 3 -19.02 33.30 -0.25
C ASN A 3 -17.81 33.43 0.70
N ILE A 4 -17.16 32.33 1.09
CA ILE A 4 -15.97 32.38 1.96
C ILE A 4 -14.71 32.65 1.12
N ILE A 5 -14.63 32.05 -0.07
CA ILE A 5 -13.56 32.31 -1.04
C ILE A 5 -13.67 33.72 -1.60
N LEU A 6 -14.89 34.20 -1.91
CA LEU A 6 -15.10 35.58 -2.33
C LEU A 6 -14.75 36.58 -1.21
N PHE A 7 -15.04 36.26 0.05
CA PHE A 7 -14.64 37.08 1.19
C PHE A 7 -13.12 37.11 1.36
N GLN A 8 -12.41 35.98 1.23
CA GLN A 8 -10.95 35.94 1.28
C GLN A 8 -10.28 36.67 0.10
N ILE A 9 -10.84 36.60 -1.12
CA ILE A 9 -10.34 37.32 -2.30
C ILE A 9 -10.62 38.83 -2.18
N ILE A 10 -11.75 39.23 -1.62
CA ILE A 10 -12.07 40.66 -1.40
C ILE A 10 -11.23 41.23 -0.26
N THR A 11 -10.97 40.48 0.83
CA THR A 11 -10.08 40.94 1.91
C THR A 11 -8.61 41.00 1.49
N THR A 12 -8.16 40.18 0.54
CA THR A 12 -6.79 40.25 -0.01
C THR A 12 -6.60 41.34 -1.05
N ASN A 13 -7.67 41.85 -1.68
CA ASN A 13 -7.61 42.93 -2.67
C ASN A 13 -7.72 44.35 -2.06
N PHE A 14 -7.91 44.49 -0.75
CA PHE A 14 -7.71 45.79 -0.10
C PHE A 14 -6.21 46.06 0.03
N ALA A 15 -5.72 46.78 -0.97
CA ALA A 15 -4.33 47.15 -1.24
C ALA A 15 -3.49 47.31 0.03
N PHE A 16 -2.57 46.37 0.21
CA PHE A 16 -1.34 46.65 0.93
C PHE A 16 -0.48 47.63 0.12
N PRO A 17 0.45 48.32 0.77
CA PRO A 17 1.43 49.09 0.04
C PRO A 17 2.40 48.14 -0.69
N ASP A 18 2.99 48.57 -1.81
CA ASP A 18 4.02 47.81 -2.55
C ASP A 18 5.30 47.65 -1.68
N VAL A 19 5.21 46.87 -0.62
CA VAL A 19 6.30 46.51 0.29
C VAL A 19 6.83 45.16 -0.16
N SER A 20 8.16 45.02 -0.18
CA SER A 20 8.76 43.70 -0.35
C SER A 20 9.45 43.25 0.94
N LEU A 21 9.09 42.05 1.38
CA LEU A 21 9.68 41.38 2.54
C LEU A 21 10.64 40.30 2.03
N GLN A 22 11.89 40.33 2.49
CA GLN A 22 12.92 39.39 2.09
C GLN A 22 13.75 38.98 3.30
N PHE A 23 13.97 37.69 3.52
CA PHE A 23 15.01 37.28 4.47
C PHE A 23 16.39 37.53 3.85
N GLY A 24 17.33 38.09 4.61
CA GLY A 24 18.69 38.31 4.15
C GLY A 24 19.44 37.01 3.89
N THR A 25 20.47 37.06 3.03
CA THR A 25 21.34 35.91 2.76
C THR A 25 22.16 35.57 3.99
N ILE A 26 21.83 34.46 4.66
CA ILE A 26 22.73 33.83 5.62
C ILE A 26 23.85 33.23 4.78
N ILE A 27 25.09 33.69 4.95
CA ILE A 27 26.23 33.22 4.15
C ILE A 27 26.40 31.71 4.39
N PRO A 28 26.08 30.84 3.42
CA PRO A 28 26.16 29.40 3.61
C PRO A 28 27.56 28.95 3.22
N LYS A 29 28.20 28.12 4.07
CA LYS A 29 29.53 27.57 3.74
C LYS A 29 29.44 26.44 2.72
N GLN A 30 28.25 25.93 2.42
CA GLN A 30 28.02 24.85 1.48
C GLN A 30 26.88 25.20 0.52
N LYS A 31 27.18 25.25 -0.78
CA LYS A 31 26.21 25.51 -1.85
C LYS A 31 25.31 24.30 -2.06
N ASP A 32 24.20 24.23 -1.33
CA ASP A 32 23.02 23.55 -1.88
C ASP A 32 22.31 24.58 -2.79
N PRO A 33 22.21 24.35 -4.12
CA PRO A 33 21.67 25.33 -5.06
C PRO A 33 20.19 25.69 -4.80
N GLU A 34 19.47 24.85 -4.06
CA GLU A 34 18.08 25.11 -3.62
C GLU A 34 17.97 25.87 -2.28
N GLU A 35 19.06 26.08 -1.53
CA GLU A 35 19.03 26.59 -0.14
C GLU A 35 19.46 28.06 0.01
N ASN A 36 19.89 28.74 -1.06
CA ASN A 36 20.66 29.99 -0.97
C ASN A 36 19.99 31.27 -1.48
N LEU A 37 18.67 31.30 -1.65
CA LEU A 37 18.00 32.53 -2.09
C LEU A 37 17.49 33.33 -0.90
N PRO A 38 17.69 34.66 -0.86
CA PRO A 38 16.87 35.52 -0.03
C PRO A 38 15.44 35.33 -0.52
N GLN A 39 14.66 34.57 0.24
CA GLN A 39 13.31 34.27 -0.18
C GLN A 39 12.50 35.54 0.04
N THR A 40 12.08 36.15 -1.06
CA THR A 40 11.08 37.21 -1.02
C THR A 40 9.81 36.55 -0.49
N VAL A 41 9.35 36.92 0.70
CA VAL A 41 8.18 36.38 1.40
C VAL A 41 6.90 37.09 0.94
N TYR A 42 7.03 38.37 0.61
CA TYR A 42 5.93 39.22 0.18
C TYR A 42 6.44 40.22 -0.85
N LYS A 43 5.73 40.40 -1.97
CA LYS A 43 6.05 41.38 -3.01
C LYS A 43 4.83 41.61 -3.89
N ASP A 44 4.68 42.82 -4.42
CA ASP A 44 3.65 43.15 -5.43
C ASP A 44 2.24 42.77 -4.93
N ASN A 45 1.97 43.05 -3.65
CA ASN A 45 0.75 42.69 -2.92
C ASN A 45 0.42 41.20 -2.82
N GLN A 46 1.38 40.33 -3.16
CA GLN A 46 1.26 38.89 -3.07
C GLN A 46 2.24 38.35 -2.04
N LEU A 47 1.73 37.54 -1.12
CA LEU A 47 2.57 36.66 -0.33
C LEU A 47 3.08 35.58 -1.30
N SER A 48 4.39 35.59 -1.57
CA SER A 48 5.00 34.68 -2.54
C SER A 48 4.83 33.21 -2.13
N GLN A 49 4.65 32.96 -0.83
CA GLN A 49 4.34 31.66 -0.25
C GLN A 49 3.35 31.82 0.91
N TYR A 50 2.16 31.24 0.75
CA TYR A 50 1.18 31.11 1.82
C TYR A 50 1.63 30.02 2.80
N PHE A 51 2.02 30.43 4.00
CA PHE A 51 2.33 29.55 5.13
C PHE A 51 1.15 29.49 6.09
N ASP A 52 -0.01 29.07 5.60
CA ASP A 52 -1.17 28.92 6.46
C ASP A 52 -1.16 27.52 7.08
N TYR A 53 -0.71 27.44 8.33
CA TYR A 53 -0.75 26.20 9.10
C TYR A 53 -2.14 25.84 9.64
N ASP A 54 -3.04 26.82 9.74
CA ASP A 54 -4.40 26.67 10.26
C ASP A 54 -5.38 26.18 9.19
N GLN A 55 -5.14 26.52 7.91
CA GLN A 55 -5.88 25.99 6.76
C GLN A 55 -5.42 24.59 6.33
N PHE A 56 -4.46 23.97 7.03
CA PHE A 56 -4.10 22.60 6.73
C PHE A 56 -5.28 21.67 7.02
N PRO A 57 -5.81 20.94 6.03
CA PRO A 57 -6.78 19.92 6.34
C PRO A 57 -6.08 18.94 7.30
N LEU A 58 -6.61 18.81 8.52
CA LEU A 58 -6.28 17.78 9.52
C LEU A 58 -6.22 16.36 8.91
N LEU A 59 -6.75 16.21 7.70
CA LEU A 59 -6.90 15.00 6.94
C LEU A 59 -5.74 14.71 5.96
N SER A 60 -4.86 15.66 5.60
CA SER A 60 -3.82 15.43 4.56
C SER A 60 -2.39 15.36 5.10
N CYS A 61 -1.63 14.36 4.63
CA CYS A 61 -0.24 14.10 5.02
C CYS A 61 0.83 14.79 4.15
N CYS A 62 0.43 15.60 3.15
CA CYS A 62 1.37 16.25 2.23
C CYS A 62 2.45 17.07 2.97
N PRO A 63 3.75 16.81 2.73
CA PRO A 63 4.82 17.67 3.24
C PRO A 63 4.72 19.05 2.58
N THR A 64 4.96 20.09 3.36
CA THR A 64 4.89 21.48 2.89
C THR A 64 6.24 21.93 2.34
N ASN A 65 6.20 22.74 1.27
CA ASN A 65 7.35 23.50 0.81
C ASN A 65 7.61 24.62 1.81
N LEU A 66 8.30 24.30 2.91
CA LEU A 66 8.74 25.29 3.89
C LEU A 66 10.10 25.84 3.52
N THR A 67 10.23 27.14 3.62
CA THR A 67 11.49 27.85 3.47
C THR A 67 12.44 27.48 4.58
N LYS A 68 13.67 27.18 4.19
CA LYS A 68 14.72 26.73 5.09
C LYS A 68 15.66 27.90 5.42
N TYR A 69 16.06 27.98 6.68
CA TYR A 69 17.23 28.74 7.10
C TYR A 69 18.15 27.80 7.87
N LYS A 70 19.30 27.45 7.28
CA LYS A 70 20.37 26.71 7.95
C LYS A 70 21.43 27.71 8.42
N ILE A 71 21.82 27.63 9.69
CA ILE A 71 22.81 28.55 10.26
C ILE A 71 24.09 27.76 10.56
N ASP A 72 25.14 28.03 9.77
CA ASP A 72 26.42 27.32 9.85
C ASP A 72 27.44 27.98 10.81
N THR A 73 27.22 29.22 11.27
CA THR A 73 28.19 29.94 12.12
C THR A 73 27.63 30.26 13.50
N LEU A 74 28.07 29.49 14.47
CA LEU A 74 27.78 29.64 15.89
C LEU A 74 28.73 30.68 16.51
N SER A 75 28.23 31.87 16.87
CA SER A 75 28.96 32.78 17.75
C SER A 75 28.76 32.32 19.21
N ILE A 76 29.82 31.76 19.79
CA ILE A 76 29.77 31.27 21.17
C ILE A 76 29.93 32.48 22.10
N HIS A 77 28.83 32.95 22.68
CA HIS A 77 28.85 34.00 23.70
C HIS A 77 28.27 33.50 25.02
N GLY A 78 29.14 33.26 25.99
CA GLY A 78 28.75 33.05 27.38
C GLY A 78 28.12 31.69 27.70
N HIS A 79 28.05 31.39 29.00
CA HIS A 79 27.66 30.10 29.54
C HIS A 79 26.13 29.93 29.47
N ALA A 80 25.65 29.06 28.55
CA ALA A 80 24.37 28.34 28.54
C ALA A 80 23.38 28.62 27.39
N SER A 81 23.51 29.71 26.61
CA SER A 81 22.60 29.98 25.47
C SER A 81 23.35 30.40 24.20
N GLN A 82 22.99 29.86 23.05
CA GLN A 82 23.45 30.30 21.73
C GLN A 82 22.45 31.33 21.18
N LYS A 83 22.94 32.47 20.68
CA LYS A 83 22.10 33.50 20.08
C LYS A 83 22.25 33.47 18.57
N PHE A 84 21.13 33.51 17.86
CA PHE A 84 21.10 33.55 16.40
C PHE A 84 20.35 34.78 15.92
N THR A 85 20.87 35.40 14.87
CA THR A 85 20.26 36.58 14.27
C THR A 85 19.81 36.25 12.85
N LEU A 86 18.50 36.30 12.60
CA LEU A 86 17.91 36.16 11.28
C LEU A 86 17.45 37.54 10.76
N PRO A 87 18.11 38.12 9.74
CA PRO A 87 17.75 39.43 9.23
C PRO A 87 16.51 39.35 8.32
N LEU A 88 15.40 39.97 8.74
CA LEU A 88 14.25 40.28 7.91
C LEU A 88 14.44 41.65 7.27
N THR A 89 14.57 41.70 5.95
CA THR A 89 14.61 42.93 5.18
C THR A 89 13.19 43.35 4.79
N ILE A 90 12.83 44.60 5.08
CA ILE A 90 11.60 45.26 4.65
C ILE A 90 12.00 46.37 3.68
N ILE A 91 11.46 46.36 2.47
CA ILE A 91 11.72 47.38 1.44
C ILE A 91 10.39 48.04 1.11
N ASN A 92 10.32 49.36 1.27
CA ASN A 92 9.17 50.14 0.84
C ASN A 92 9.34 50.54 -0.62
N ASN A 93 8.57 49.97 -1.56
CA ASN A 93 8.64 50.40 -2.96
C ASN A 93 7.71 51.59 -3.28
N GLU A 94 6.95 52.09 -2.30
CA GLU A 94 6.05 53.21 -2.49
C GLU A 94 6.74 54.57 -2.38
N ASN A 95 6.04 55.59 -2.87
CA ASN A 95 6.39 57.01 -2.75
C ASN A 95 5.93 57.64 -1.42
N LYS A 96 5.38 56.84 -0.49
CA LYS A 96 4.84 57.32 0.79
C LYS A 96 5.57 56.67 1.96
N THR A 97 5.65 57.40 3.07
CA THR A 97 6.21 56.90 4.31
C THR A 97 5.27 55.88 4.95
N ILE A 98 5.81 54.73 5.37
CA ILE A 98 5.06 53.66 6.01
C ILE A 98 5.47 53.56 7.49
N PHE A 99 4.48 53.53 8.37
CA PHE A 99 4.69 53.38 9.82
C PHE A 99 4.46 51.92 10.23
N LEU A 100 5.52 51.26 10.74
CA LEU A 100 5.39 49.93 11.34
C LEU A 100 4.78 50.08 12.73
N ARG A 101 3.56 49.56 12.94
CA ARG A 101 2.82 49.74 14.20
C ARG A 101 3.03 48.59 15.17
N GLN A 102 3.17 47.38 14.64
CA GLN A 102 3.36 46.17 15.44
C GLN A 102 4.21 45.17 14.67
N LEU A 103 5.14 44.53 15.38
CA LEU A 103 5.88 43.37 14.93
C LEU A 103 5.91 42.40 16.11
N THR A 104 5.14 41.33 16.01
CA THR A 104 5.07 40.30 17.05
C THR A 104 5.49 38.97 16.47
N ILE A 105 6.35 38.27 17.21
CA ILE A 105 6.76 36.91 16.90
C ILE A 105 6.21 36.06 18.04
N THR A 106 5.43 35.04 17.69
CA THR A 106 4.84 34.12 18.66
C THR A 106 5.17 32.70 18.23
N ASP A 107 5.44 31.84 19.20
CA ASP A 107 5.49 30.41 18.95
C ASP A 107 4.11 29.94 18.49
N TYR A 108 4.07 29.17 17.40
CA TYR A 108 2.80 28.62 16.90
C TYR A 108 2.32 27.43 17.76
N LEU A 109 3.24 26.75 18.44
CA LEU A 109 2.96 25.59 19.28
C LEU A 109 3.35 25.89 20.72
N ASP A 110 2.37 25.81 21.64
CA ASP A 110 2.51 26.10 23.08
C ASP A 110 3.60 25.28 23.81
N TYR A 111 4.20 24.28 23.16
CA TYR A 111 5.20 23.36 23.72
C TYR A 111 6.61 23.52 23.10
N GLN A 112 6.82 24.51 22.24
CA GLN A 112 8.09 24.76 21.56
C GLN A 112 8.74 26.05 22.09
N ASP A 113 9.43 25.96 23.23
CA ASP A 113 10.07 27.11 23.89
C ASP A 113 11.40 27.51 23.18
N ILE A 114 11.34 28.09 21.98
CA ILE A 114 12.49 28.82 21.42
C ILE A 114 12.16 30.31 21.52
N PRO A 115 12.59 31.01 22.58
CA PRO A 115 12.26 32.43 22.72
C PRO A 115 12.88 33.23 21.57
N VAL A 116 12.01 33.90 20.82
CA VAL A 116 12.38 34.80 19.73
C VAL A 116 11.97 36.22 20.09
N ALA A 117 12.91 37.15 19.96
CA ALA A 117 12.64 38.57 20.15
C ALA A 117 13.10 39.36 18.93
N PRO A 118 12.25 40.24 18.36
CA PRO A 118 12.71 41.20 17.38
C PRO A 118 13.63 42.23 18.06
N LYS A 119 14.82 42.46 17.51
CA LYS A 119 15.76 43.46 18.02
C LYS A 119 15.41 44.85 17.48
N LEU A 120 14.36 45.46 18.01
CA LEU A 120 14.00 46.85 17.72
C LEU A 120 14.08 47.69 19.00
N SER A 121 14.87 48.77 18.97
CA SER A 121 14.86 49.78 20.03
C SER A 121 13.63 50.69 19.95
N THR A 122 13.10 50.90 18.73
CA THR A 122 11.91 51.72 18.44
C THR A 122 11.23 51.20 17.17
N LEU A 123 9.91 51.32 17.07
CA LEU A 123 9.17 50.98 15.86
C LEU A 123 9.63 51.89 14.70
N PRO A 124 10.16 51.34 13.59
CA PRO A 124 10.75 52.11 12.52
C PRO A 124 9.70 52.82 11.66
N ILE A 125 10.07 54.02 11.22
CA ILE A 125 9.43 54.75 10.14
C ILE A 125 10.20 54.39 8.86
N ILE A 126 9.51 53.83 7.86
CA ILE A 126 10.14 53.43 6.59
C ILE A 126 9.85 54.53 5.57
N GLU A 127 10.88 55.29 5.21
CA GLU A 127 10.78 56.32 4.17
C GLU A 127 10.54 55.70 2.77
N PRO A 128 10.06 56.48 1.80
CA PRO A 128 9.92 56.05 0.41
C PRO A 128 11.21 55.43 -0.13
N HIS A 129 11.12 54.27 -0.78
CA HIS A 129 12.27 53.53 -1.35
C HIS A 129 13.35 53.12 -0.34
N GLN A 130 13.08 53.21 0.96
CA GLN A 130 14.02 52.82 1.99
C GLN A 130 13.97 51.31 2.26
N ARG A 131 15.14 50.76 2.58
CA ARG A 131 15.32 49.40 3.09
C ARG A 131 15.61 49.45 4.59
N ILE A 132 14.86 48.67 5.37
CA ILE A 132 15.12 48.44 6.80
C ILE A 132 15.43 46.96 7.00
N VAL A 133 16.39 46.67 7.88
CA VAL A 133 16.72 45.30 8.30
C VAL A 133 16.35 45.13 9.76
N VAL A 134 15.49 44.16 10.03
CA VAL A 134 15.02 43.77 11.35
C VAL A 134 15.67 42.45 11.73
N ASP A 135 16.44 42.46 12.81
CA ASP A 135 17.13 41.27 13.30
C ASP A 135 16.23 40.48 14.25
N PHE A 136 15.87 39.25 13.88
CA PHE A 136 15.21 38.30 14.79
C PHE A 136 16.26 37.57 15.62
N ILE A 137 16.25 37.78 16.94
CA ILE A 137 17.18 37.10 17.85
C ILE A 137 16.49 35.85 18.40
N HIS A 138 16.99 34.68 18.02
CA HIS A 138 16.62 33.41 18.63
C HIS A 138 17.62 33.05 19.72
N ASN A 139 17.15 32.66 20.90
CA ASN A 139 18.02 32.10 21.93
C ASN A 139 17.77 30.59 22.04
N CYS A 140 18.80 29.79 21.72
CA CYS A 140 18.78 28.35 21.88
C CYS A 140 19.54 27.95 23.15
N GLU A 141 18.96 27.13 24.00
CA GLU A 141 19.66 26.60 25.17
C GLU A 141 20.77 25.62 24.76
N ARG A 142 21.94 25.62 25.42
CA ARG A 142 23.03 24.68 25.12
C ARG A 142 22.70 23.24 25.46
N LYS A 143 21.85 23.03 26.46
CA LYS A 143 21.30 21.73 26.84
C LYS A 143 19.85 21.71 26.40
N VAL A 144 19.62 21.85 25.09
CA VAL A 144 18.30 21.53 24.54
C VAL A 144 18.00 20.12 25.01
N ASN A 145 16.99 19.97 25.86
CA ASN A 145 16.45 18.66 26.19
C ASN A 145 16.21 17.98 24.84
N ASN A 146 16.64 16.72 24.63
CA ASN A 146 16.68 16.01 23.33
C ASN A 146 15.33 16.02 22.56
N SER A 147 14.29 16.63 23.14
CA SER A 147 12.98 16.88 22.61
C SER A 147 12.77 18.09 21.69
N ASN A 148 13.46 19.22 21.84
CA ASN A 148 13.01 20.52 21.28
C ASN A 148 14.10 21.32 20.52
N TYR A 149 14.69 20.74 19.48
CA TYR A 149 15.71 21.41 18.65
C TYR A 149 15.13 22.26 17.50
N TRP A 150 13.81 22.45 17.41
CA TRP A 150 13.16 23.23 16.36
C TRP A 150 11.81 23.82 16.80
N SER A 151 11.40 24.92 16.17
CA SER A 151 10.14 25.61 16.43
C SER A 151 9.50 26.15 15.15
N ILE A 152 8.18 26.33 15.14
CA ILE A 152 7.46 27.11 14.13
C ILE A 152 7.19 28.50 14.72
N GLN A 153 7.68 29.52 14.03
CA GLN A 153 7.57 30.91 14.43
C GLN A 153 6.53 31.61 13.57
N ASN A 154 5.53 32.20 14.21
CA ASN A 154 4.52 33.01 13.55
C ASN A 154 4.89 34.50 13.66
N VAL A 155 5.04 35.16 12.53
CA VAL A 155 5.42 36.57 12.43
C VAL A 155 4.22 37.38 11.98
N PHE A 156 3.75 38.24 12.86
CA PHE A 156 2.67 39.18 12.57
C PHE A 156 3.23 40.61 12.48
N ILE A 157 3.04 41.23 11.32
CA ILE A 157 3.50 42.58 10.98
C ILE A 157 2.27 43.45 10.72
N ARG A 158 2.07 44.52 11.49
CA ARG A 158 0.96 45.47 11.26
C ARG A 158 1.50 46.85 10.96
N PHE A 159 1.04 47.44 9.86
CA PHE A 159 1.32 48.84 9.51
C PHE A 159 0.17 49.75 9.99
N GLN A 160 0.43 51.04 10.14
CA GLN A 160 -0.52 51.98 10.76
C GLN A 160 -1.90 52.02 10.07
N ASP A 161 -1.91 52.01 8.74
CA ASP A 161 -3.11 52.22 7.93
C ASP A 161 -3.57 50.95 7.18
N TYR A 162 -2.97 49.78 7.47
CA TYR A 162 -3.19 48.56 6.70
C TYR A 162 -3.52 47.35 7.59
N GLN A 163 -4.10 46.32 6.97
CA GLN A 163 -4.28 45.02 7.62
C GLN A 163 -2.90 44.42 7.95
N GLY A 164 -2.84 43.55 8.95
CA GLY A 164 -1.59 42.89 9.32
C GLY A 164 -1.21 41.81 8.30
N ILE A 165 0.09 41.67 8.02
CA ILE A 165 0.67 40.54 7.30
C ILE A 165 1.03 39.48 8.34
N ASN A 166 0.55 38.26 8.13
CA ASN A 166 0.93 37.10 8.95
C ASN A 166 1.67 36.08 8.08
N PHE A 167 2.83 35.62 8.53
CA PHE A 167 3.56 34.53 7.88
C PHE A 167 4.29 33.68 8.90
N GLN A 168 4.60 32.43 8.52
CA GLN A 168 5.26 31.49 9.42
C GLN A 168 6.60 31.03 8.83
N TYR A 169 7.58 30.78 9.70
CA TYR A 169 8.85 30.17 9.30
C TYR A 169 9.30 29.11 10.33
N GLN A 170 10.12 28.17 9.86
CA GLN A 170 10.64 27.11 10.69
C GLN A 170 12.08 27.43 11.11
N PHE A 171 12.37 27.29 12.40
CA PHE A 171 13.70 27.54 12.97
C PHE A 171 14.24 26.29 13.67
N ILE A 172 15.56 26.07 13.61
CA ILE A 172 16.25 24.91 14.17
C ILE A 172 17.47 25.38 15.00
N CYS A 173 17.56 24.89 16.24
CA CYS A 173 18.59 25.25 17.22
C CYS A 173 19.86 24.39 17.21
N ASP A 174 19.97 23.41 16.31
CA ASP A 174 21.09 22.46 16.26
C ASP A 174 21.83 22.52 14.92
N SER A 175 23.13 22.78 14.96
CA SER A 175 24.01 22.81 13.78
C SER A 175 24.20 21.44 13.13
N ASN A 176 24.11 20.36 13.91
CA ASN A 176 24.20 18.98 13.43
C ASN A 176 22.85 18.42 12.96
N TYR A 177 21.76 19.14 13.28
CA TYR A 177 20.39 18.80 12.90
C TYR A 177 20.06 17.32 13.13
N HIS A 178 19.72 16.97 14.37
CA HIS A 178 19.23 15.62 14.70
C HIS A 178 17.70 15.62 14.86
N PRO A 179 16.93 15.37 13.78
CA PRO A 179 15.49 15.29 13.92
C PRO A 179 15.11 14.14 14.87
N LYS A 180 14.18 14.38 15.81
CA LYS A 180 13.44 13.34 16.51
C LYS A 180 12.88 12.38 15.47
N ARG A 181 13.40 11.15 15.48
CA ARG A 181 13.03 10.13 14.48
C ARG A 181 11.86 9.26 14.91
N PHE A 182 11.58 9.22 16.22
CA PHE A 182 10.61 8.31 16.79
C PHE A 182 9.33 9.01 17.23
N ASP A 183 8.20 8.41 16.85
CA ASP A 183 6.88 8.71 17.36
C ASP A 183 6.04 7.42 17.37
N TRP A 184 5.10 7.33 18.31
CA TRP A 184 4.26 6.15 18.52
C TRP A 184 3.39 5.81 17.31
N SER A 185 3.12 6.79 16.44
CA SER A 185 2.42 6.57 15.17
C SER A 185 3.08 5.51 14.29
N ASN A 186 4.42 5.39 14.30
CA ASN A 186 5.12 4.34 13.56
C ASN A 186 4.77 2.93 14.08
N ILE A 187 4.71 2.76 15.41
CA ILE A 187 4.37 1.47 16.02
C ILE A 187 2.91 1.11 15.74
N ILE A 188 2.00 2.07 15.85
CA ILE A 188 0.58 1.86 15.56
C ILE A 188 0.39 1.47 14.09
N LEU A 189 1.01 2.20 13.17
CA LEU A 189 0.96 1.91 11.74
C LEU A 189 1.49 0.50 11.43
N ILE A 190 2.68 0.16 11.92
CA ILE A 190 3.30 -1.17 11.74
C ILE A 190 2.42 -2.29 12.29
N THR A 191 1.85 -2.09 13.48
CA THR A 191 0.99 -3.10 14.11
C THR A 191 -0.29 -3.30 13.31
N PHE A 192 -0.94 -2.19 12.92
CA PHE A 192 -2.15 -2.20 12.11
C PHE A 192 -1.90 -2.89 10.76
N ASP A 193 -0.84 -2.48 10.05
CA ASP A 193 -0.49 -3.03 8.74
C ASP A 193 -0.16 -4.53 8.82
N SER A 194 0.56 -4.95 9.85
CA SER A 194 0.86 -6.37 10.08
C SER A 194 -0.41 -7.20 10.28
N VAL A 195 -1.37 -6.70 11.07
CA VAL A 195 -2.68 -7.35 11.28
C VAL A 195 -3.50 -7.38 9.99
N VAL A 196 -3.49 -6.30 9.21
CA VAL A 196 -4.17 -6.26 7.92
C VAL A 196 -3.57 -7.28 6.96
N ILE A 197 -2.24 -7.37 6.84
CA ILE A 197 -1.57 -8.28 5.91
C ILE A 197 -1.88 -9.74 6.25
N ILE A 198 -1.82 -10.13 7.53
CA ILE A 198 -2.14 -11.52 7.91
C ILE A 198 -3.60 -11.84 7.54
N ILE A 199 -4.55 -10.96 7.85
CA ILE A 199 -5.96 -11.15 7.48
C ILE A 199 -6.11 -11.31 5.96
N LEU A 200 -5.47 -10.44 5.17
CA LEU A 200 -5.52 -10.48 3.71
C LEU A 200 -4.85 -11.75 3.13
N ALA A 201 -3.71 -12.16 3.68
CA ALA A 201 -2.99 -13.36 3.30
C ALA A 201 -3.75 -14.65 3.64
N THR A 202 -4.54 -14.64 4.73
CA THR A 202 -5.41 -15.77 5.09
C THR A 202 -6.47 -16.04 4.00
N PHE A 203 -6.96 -14.98 3.33
CA PHE A 203 -7.97 -15.03 2.27
C PHE A 203 -7.40 -15.28 0.87
N GLY A 204 -6.58 -16.32 0.66
CA GLY A 204 -5.95 -16.59 -0.64
C GLY A 204 -6.84 -17.13 -1.78
N LYS A 205 -8.13 -17.45 -1.53
CA LYS A 205 -9.07 -17.94 -2.57
C LYS A 205 -9.62 -16.75 -3.38
N ILE A 206 -9.64 -16.87 -4.71
CA ILE A 206 -10.18 -15.88 -5.66
C ILE A 206 -11.64 -16.26 -5.99
N TYR A 207 -12.60 -15.39 -5.68
CA TYR A 207 -14.04 -15.60 -5.89
C TYR A 207 -14.63 -14.82 -7.08
N SER A 208 -13.93 -13.79 -7.53
CA SER A 208 -14.35 -12.87 -8.58
C SER A 208 -14.27 -13.54 -9.96
N PHE A 209 -13.12 -14.14 -10.28
CA PHE A 209 -12.83 -14.74 -11.59
C PHE A 209 -13.09 -16.25 -11.62
N ARG A 210 -14.23 -16.65 -12.19
CA ARG A 210 -14.39 -18.00 -12.76
C ARG A 210 -14.10 -17.93 -14.26
N ILE A 211 -12.89 -17.54 -14.61
CA ILE A 211 -12.42 -17.66 -15.99
C ILE A 211 -11.98 -19.10 -16.15
N ALA A 212 -12.63 -19.79 -17.07
CA ALA A 212 -12.27 -21.15 -17.43
C ALA A 212 -11.41 -21.12 -18.69
N PHE A 213 -10.15 -21.51 -18.56
CA PHE A 213 -9.28 -21.65 -19.73
C PHE A 213 -9.58 -23.00 -20.38
N VAL A 214 -10.33 -22.95 -21.48
CA VAL A 214 -10.50 -24.12 -22.36
C VAL A 214 -9.29 -24.16 -23.27
N THR A 215 -8.33 -25.04 -22.98
CA THR A 215 -7.22 -25.29 -23.89
C THR A 215 -7.74 -25.80 -25.24
N PRO A 216 -7.08 -25.50 -26.38
CA PRO A 216 -7.53 -25.96 -27.70
C PRO A 216 -7.74 -27.48 -27.76
N ALA A 217 -6.91 -28.25 -27.06
CA ALA A 217 -7.04 -29.70 -26.94
C ALA A 217 -8.32 -30.11 -26.18
N LYS A 218 -8.60 -29.49 -25.02
CA LYS A 218 -9.87 -29.72 -24.31
C LYS A 218 -11.06 -29.29 -25.18
N ARG A 219 -10.97 -28.19 -25.94
CA ARG A 219 -12.04 -27.71 -26.85
C ARG A 219 -12.48 -28.76 -27.87
N ARG A 220 -11.54 -29.56 -28.38
CA ARG A 220 -11.84 -30.66 -29.30
C ARG A 220 -12.54 -31.82 -28.56
N GLN A 221 -12.05 -32.19 -27.38
CA GLN A 221 -12.76 -33.15 -26.52
C GLN A 221 -14.18 -32.69 -26.13
N PHE A 222 -14.37 -31.39 -25.89
CA PHE A 222 -15.69 -30.79 -25.62
C PHE A 222 -16.66 -31.00 -26.79
N GLN A 223 -16.19 -30.80 -28.02
CA GLN A 223 -17.01 -31.01 -29.22
C GLN A 223 -17.30 -32.50 -29.46
N GLU A 224 -16.35 -33.38 -29.15
CA GLU A 224 -16.48 -34.81 -29.39
C GLU A 224 -17.31 -35.54 -28.34
N GLN A 225 -17.25 -35.14 -27.06
CA GLN A 225 -17.83 -35.90 -25.95
C GLN A 225 -19.17 -35.37 -25.41
N ASN A 226 -19.68 -34.24 -25.93
CA ASN A 226 -20.97 -33.67 -25.53
C ASN A 226 -21.15 -33.50 -24.00
N ILE A 227 -20.04 -33.31 -23.27
CA ILE A 227 -20.04 -33.25 -21.80
C ILE A 227 -20.55 -31.88 -21.36
N GLN A 228 -21.74 -31.85 -20.75
CA GLN A 228 -22.36 -30.64 -20.21
C GLN A 228 -21.71 -30.16 -18.89
N ASN A 229 -21.01 -31.04 -18.17
CA ASN A 229 -20.37 -30.73 -16.89
C ASN A 229 -18.86 -30.98 -17.00
N VAL A 230 -18.12 -29.99 -17.50
CA VAL A 230 -16.65 -30.06 -17.43
C VAL A 230 -16.16 -29.23 -16.26
N ASP A 231 -15.27 -29.83 -15.49
CA ASP A 231 -14.52 -29.17 -14.43
C ASP A 231 -13.62 -28.09 -15.02
N LEU A 232 -14.15 -26.88 -14.99
CA LEU A 232 -13.45 -25.67 -15.37
C LEU A 232 -12.48 -25.33 -14.24
N THR A 233 -11.17 -25.49 -14.49
CA THR A 233 -10.14 -25.07 -13.54
C THR A 233 -10.22 -23.54 -13.36
N PRO A 234 -10.51 -23.04 -12.15
CA PRO A 234 -10.64 -21.61 -11.92
C PRO A 234 -9.30 -20.90 -12.12
N PHE A 235 -9.32 -19.63 -12.53
CA PHE A 235 -8.10 -18.81 -12.56
C PHE A 235 -7.47 -18.73 -11.18
N GLN A 236 -6.18 -19.08 -11.11
CA GLN A 236 -5.46 -19.28 -9.87
C GLN A 236 -4.62 -18.08 -9.45
N GLY A 237 -4.47 -17.07 -10.31
CA GLY A 237 -3.54 -15.96 -10.12
C GLY A 237 -2.33 -16.04 -11.03
N PHE A 238 -1.50 -15.01 -10.96
CA PHE A 238 -0.20 -14.89 -11.60
C PHE A 238 0.88 -15.44 -10.68
N TYR A 239 1.74 -16.28 -11.22
CA TYR A 239 2.86 -16.81 -10.47
C TYR A 239 4.03 -15.83 -10.46
N LEU A 240 4.63 -15.64 -9.28
CA LEU A 240 5.80 -14.81 -9.08
C LEU A 240 7.07 -15.67 -9.19
N TYR A 241 7.88 -15.37 -10.19
CA TYR A 241 9.20 -15.96 -10.42
C TYR A 241 10.20 -14.85 -10.79
N TRP A 242 11.40 -15.27 -11.19
CA TRP A 242 12.49 -14.39 -11.63
C TRP A 242 12.10 -13.33 -12.70
N PRO A 243 11.35 -13.65 -13.77
CA PRO A 243 11.02 -12.65 -14.79
C PRO A 243 10.16 -11.49 -14.25
N GLN A 244 9.26 -11.77 -13.30
CA GLN A 244 8.43 -10.75 -12.67
C GLN A 244 9.27 -9.86 -11.75
N ALA A 245 10.27 -10.42 -11.05
CA ALA A 245 11.23 -9.63 -10.28
C ALA A 245 12.03 -8.68 -11.19
N LEU A 246 12.55 -9.17 -12.32
CA LEU A 246 13.23 -8.33 -13.32
C LEU A 246 12.33 -7.21 -13.85
N GLY A 247 11.07 -7.54 -14.18
CA GLY A 247 10.08 -6.56 -14.63
C GLY A 247 9.82 -5.48 -13.59
N TYR A 248 9.64 -5.85 -12.32
CA TYR A 248 9.46 -4.92 -11.21
C TYR A 248 10.69 -4.01 -11.04
N MET A 249 11.90 -4.58 -11.00
CA MET A 249 13.13 -3.80 -10.84
C MET A 249 13.34 -2.82 -12.00
N GLY A 250 13.08 -3.26 -13.24
CA GLY A 250 13.15 -2.40 -14.42
C GLY A 250 12.17 -1.23 -14.35
N LEU A 251 10.91 -1.50 -13.97
CA LEU A 251 9.90 -0.45 -13.78
C LEU A 251 10.27 0.51 -12.65
N LEU A 252 10.80 0.01 -11.53
CA LEU A 252 11.24 0.83 -10.40
C LEU A 252 12.38 1.77 -10.81
N LEU A 253 13.40 1.26 -11.49
CA LEU A 253 14.54 2.06 -11.96
C LEU A 253 14.08 3.10 -12.98
N ILE A 254 13.24 2.73 -13.95
CA ILE A 254 12.68 3.69 -14.93
C ILE A 254 11.89 4.77 -14.22
N ALA A 255 11.03 4.41 -13.26
CA ALA A 255 10.25 5.37 -12.49
C ALA A 255 11.15 6.33 -11.71
N LEU A 256 12.20 5.81 -11.06
CA LEU A 256 13.17 6.59 -10.29
C LEU A 256 13.92 7.60 -11.18
N PHE A 257 14.53 7.13 -12.27
CA PHE A 257 15.28 8.00 -13.18
C PHE A 257 14.38 9.02 -13.88
N THR A 258 13.16 8.63 -14.27
CA THR A 258 12.20 9.54 -14.90
C THR A 258 11.74 10.61 -13.89
N SER A 259 11.48 10.23 -12.64
CA SER A 259 11.11 11.17 -11.57
C SER A 259 12.22 12.17 -11.27
N MET A 260 13.48 11.73 -11.25
CA MET A 260 14.63 12.62 -11.07
C MET A 260 14.82 13.59 -12.24
N THR A 261 14.59 13.13 -13.47
CA THR A 261 14.87 13.91 -14.69
C THR A 261 13.76 14.88 -15.05
N TYR A 262 12.49 14.47 -14.92
CA TYR A 262 11.33 15.21 -15.46
C TYR A 262 10.37 15.74 -14.39
N GLN A 263 10.67 15.51 -13.09
CA GLN A 263 9.97 15.97 -11.89
C GLN A 263 8.44 16.14 -12.09
N GLU A 264 7.98 17.35 -12.41
CA GLU A 264 6.54 17.69 -12.51
C GLU A 264 5.76 16.86 -13.55
N LYS A 265 6.35 16.58 -14.71
CA LYS A 265 5.66 15.82 -15.77
C LYS A 265 5.51 14.34 -15.38
N ALA A 266 6.55 13.78 -14.77
CA ALA A 266 6.56 12.40 -14.29
C ALA A 266 5.52 12.21 -13.19
N GLU A 267 5.44 13.15 -12.24
CA GLU A 267 4.49 13.12 -11.13
C GLU A 267 3.04 13.07 -11.63
N LYS A 268 2.67 13.88 -12.63
CA LYS A 268 1.30 13.87 -13.20
C LYS A 268 0.96 12.53 -13.84
N ILE A 269 1.88 11.95 -14.62
CA ILE A 269 1.67 10.65 -15.28
C ILE A 269 1.51 9.54 -14.24
N ILE A 270 2.38 9.52 -13.23
CA ILE A 270 2.37 8.51 -12.17
C ILE A 270 1.07 8.61 -11.35
N LYS A 271 0.60 9.82 -11.02
CA LYS A 271 -0.70 10.00 -10.35
C LYS A 271 -1.87 9.42 -11.14
N ILE A 272 -1.94 9.67 -12.45
CA ILE A 272 -3.00 9.12 -13.32
C ILE A 272 -2.95 7.58 -13.32
N LEU A 273 -1.75 7.01 -13.47
CA LEU A 273 -1.55 5.56 -13.44
C LEU A 273 -2.01 4.96 -12.11
N ILE A 274 -1.69 5.62 -10.99
CA ILE A 274 -2.08 5.15 -9.67
C ILE A 274 -3.59 5.23 -9.47
N TYR A 275 -4.28 6.27 -9.95
CA TYR A 275 -5.74 6.33 -9.90
C TYR A 275 -6.41 5.21 -10.69
N PHE A 276 -5.84 4.87 -11.85
CA PHE A 276 -6.29 3.71 -12.62
C PHE A 276 -6.08 2.40 -11.86
N ILE A 277 -4.90 2.19 -11.25
CA ILE A 277 -4.62 1.02 -10.41
C ILE A 277 -5.59 0.97 -9.21
N CYS A 278 -5.84 2.10 -8.54
CA CYS A 278 -6.79 2.20 -7.43
C CYS A 278 -8.20 1.79 -7.86
N ALA A 279 -8.67 2.22 -9.02
CA ALA A 279 -9.99 1.85 -9.55
C ALA A 279 -10.10 0.35 -9.80
N LEU A 280 -9.12 -0.23 -10.51
CA LEU A 280 -9.11 -1.65 -10.81
C LEU A 280 -9.02 -2.52 -9.55
N THR A 281 -8.13 -2.17 -8.63
CA THR A 281 -7.90 -2.94 -7.41
C THR A 281 -9.03 -2.78 -6.40
N SER A 282 -9.62 -1.59 -6.24
CA SER A 282 -10.81 -1.44 -5.38
C SER A 282 -12.02 -2.18 -5.93
N PHE A 283 -12.27 -2.13 -7.25
CA PHE A 283 -13.30 -2.95 -7.89
C PHE A 283 -13.08 -4.44 -7.63
N HIS A 284 -11.86 -4.95 -7.87
CA HIS A 284 -11.54 -6.35 -7.62
C HIS A 284 -11.70 -6.73 -6.13
N PHE A 285 -11.22 -5.89 -5.22
CA PHE A 285 -11.29 -6.11 -3.78
C PHE A 285 -12.73 -6.20 -3.27
N PHE A 286 -13.60 -5.26 -3.64
CA PHE A 286 -15.01 -5.31 -3.25
C PHE A 286 -15.73 -6.51 -3.90
N ASN A 287 -15.41 -6.86 -5.14
CA ASN A 287 -16.01 -8.03 -5.80
C ASN A 287 -15.61 -9.33 -5.10
N GLU A 288 -14.38 -9.40 -4.59
CA GLU A 288 -13.91 -10.50 -3.75
C GLU A 288 -14.66 -10.58 -2.42
N ILE A 289 -14.88 -9.44 -1.74
CA ILE A 289 -15.65 -9.38 -0.49
C ILE A 289 -17.08 -9.88 -0.73
N PHE A 290 -17.80 -9.30 -1.70
CA PHE A 290 -19.16 -9.74 -2.02
C PHE A 290 -19.21 -11.18 -2.53
N GLY A 291 -18.18 -11.61 -3.25
CA GLY A 291 -18.02 -12.99 -3.70
C GLY A 291 -17.96 -13.99 -2.55
N LYS A 292 -17.31 -13.64 -1.44
CA LYS A 292 -17.26 -14.46 -0.21
C LYS A 292 -18.64 -14.60 0.43
N PHE A 293 -19.43 -13.53 0.44
CA PHE A 293 -20.78 -13.52 1.04
C PHE A 293 -21.88 -14.10 0.13
N ARG A 294 -21.54 -14.58 -1.08
CA ARG A 294 -22.49 -15.09 -2.07
C ARG A 294 -23.39 -16.21 -1.53
N ASN A 295 -22.87 -17.09 -0.67
CA ASN A 295 -23.64 -18.20 -0.12
C ASN A 295 -24.63 -17.73 0.95
N THR A 296 -24.31 -16.65 1.67
CA THR A 296 -25.19 -16.06 2.69
C THR A 296 -26.25 -15.15 2.06
N LEU A 297 -25.89 -14.42 1.01
CA LEU A 297 -26.74 -13.46 0.31
C LEU A 297 -26.90 -13.91 -1.15
N THR A 298 -27.89 -14.77 -1.39
CA THR A 298 -28.12 -15.41 -2.71
C THR A 298 -28.37 -14.40 -3.83
N PHE A 299 -28.98 -13.25 -3.54
CA PHE A 299 -29.21 -12.19 -4.52
C PHE A 299 -27.90 -11.63 -5.13
N LEU A 300 -26.75 -11.75 -4.44
CA LEU A 300 -25.45 -11.35 -4.99
C LEU A 300 -25.01 -12.22 -6.18
N ALA A 301 -25.57 -13.42 -6.32
CA ALA A 301 -25.32 -14.33 -7.43
C ALA A 301 -26.23 -14.07 -8.64
N GLU A 302 -27.32 -13.32 -8.46
CA GLU A 302 -28.27 -13.03 -9.52
C GLU A 302 -27.64 -12.20 -10.64
N LYS A 303 -28.00 -12.54 -11.87
CA LYS A 303 -27.55 -11.82 -13.06
C LYS A 303 -28.63 -10.83 -13.49
N ILE A 304 -28.23 -9.58 -13.66
CA ILE A 304 -29.05 -8.55 -14.28
C ILE A 304 -28.37 -8.20 -15.59
N TYR A 305 -29.03 -8.49 -16.72
CA TYR A 305 -28.42 -8.51 -18.06
C TYR A 305 -27.24 -9.49 -18.16
N CYS A 306 -26.01 -8.98 -18.14
CA CYS A 306 -24.77 -9.76 -18.29
C CYS A 306 -23.88 -9.73 -17.03
N LEU A 307 -24.13 -8.80 -16.12
CA LEU A 307 -23.32 -8.60 -14.91
C LEU A 307 -24.05 -9.14 -13.69
N LYS A 308 -23.30 -9.60 -12.69
CA LYS A 308 -23.89 -10.02 -11.41
C LYS A 308 -24.16 -8.79 -10.56
N VAL A 309 -25.16 -8.85 -9.69
CA VAL A 309 -25.47 -7.73 -8.75
C VAL A 309 -24.23 -7.30 -7.96
N ARG A 310 -23.38 -8.26 -7.56
CA ARG A 310 -22.10 -7.96 -6.87
C ARG A 310 -21.14 -7.10 -7.70
N ASP A 311 -21.15 -7.22 -9.03
CA ASP A 311 -20.24 -6.47 -9.90
C ASP A 311 -20.67 -4.98 -9.91
N TYR A 312 -21.97 -4.71 -9.98
CA TYR A 312 -22.52 -3.36 -9.85
C TYR A 312 -22.24 -2.73 -8.49
N LEU A 313 -22.46 -3.47 -7.39
CA LEU A 313 -22.12 -2.98 -6.05
C LEU A 313 -20.62 -2.68 -5.93
N SER A 314 -19.76 -3.53 -6.48
CA SER A 314 -18.31 -3.31 -6.46
C SER A 314 -17.90 -2.06 -7.22
N ILE A 315 -18.48 -1.81 -8.40
CA ILE A 315 -18.26 -0.58 -9.17
C ILE A 315 -18.72 0.64 -8.37
N PHE A 316 -19.89 0.56 -7.74
CA PHE A 316 -20.44 1.64 -6.93
C PHE A 316 -19.53 2.00 -5.75
N PHE A 317 -19.12 1.01 -4.94
CA PHE A 317 -18.23 1.25 -3.79
C PHE A 317 -16.82 1.70 -4.20
N SER A 318 -16.26 1.13 -5.27
CA SER A 318 -14.98 1.56 -5.85
C SER A 318 -15.01 3.02 -6.30
N THR A 319 -16.04 3.41 -7.06
CA THR A 319 -16.24 4.78 -7.55
C THR A 319 -16.44 5.75 -6.40
N LEU A 320 -17.28 5.38 -5.41
CA LEU A 320 -17.53 6.19 -4.22
C LEU A 320 -16.24 6.42 -3.41
N LEU A 321 -15.40 5.38 -3.26
CA LEU A 321 -14.14 5.47 -2.54
C LEU A 321 -13.15 6.43 -3.22
N ILE A 322 -13.02 6.36 -4.54
CA ILE A 322 -12.17 7.27 -5.32
C ILE A 322 -12.75 8.68 -5.31
N PHE A 323 -14.07 8.83 -5.42
CA PHE A 323 -14.73 10.13 -5.31
C PHE A 323 -14.41 10.79 -3.97
N PHE A 324 -14.52 10.07 -2.84
CA PHE A 324 -14.15 10.61 -1.53
C PHE A 324 -12.67 10.95 -1.42
N TYR A 325 -11.80 10.13 -2.01
CA TYR A 325 -10.37 10.42 -2.04
C TYR A 325 -10.06 11.74 -2.77
N LEU A 326 -10.70 11.98 -3.91
CA LEU A 326 -10.49 13.20 -4.71
C LEU A 326 -11.23 14.43 -4.16
N TYR A 327 -12.43 14.25 -3.60
CA TYR A 327 -13.28 15.35 -3.12
C TYR A 327 -12.74 15.99 -1.83
N TYR A 328 -12.13 15.21 -0.94
CA TYR A 328 -11.60 15.68 0.35
C TYR A 328 -10.08 15.94 0.34
N ASP A 329 -9.50 16.23 -0.83
CA ASP A 329 -8.07 16.53 -0.98
C ASP A 329 -7.15 15.44 -0.38
N GLN A 330 -7.44 14.17 -0.72
CA GLN A 330 -6.62 13.00 -0.38
C GLN A 330 -6.49 12.74 1.12
N PRO A 331 -7.60 12.49 1.83
CA PRO A 331 -7.55 12.23 3.26
C PRO A 331 -6.80 10.92 3.56
N TRP A 332 -5.93 10.93 4.57
CA TRP A 332 -5.03 9.81 4.90
C TRP A 332 -5.77 8.49 5.14
N PHE A 333 -6.94 8.54 5.78
CA PHE A 333 -7.71 7.33 6.09
C PHE A 333 -8.35 6.71 4.83
N VAL A 334 -8.77 7.52 3.85
CA VAL A 334 -9.26 7.00 2.56
C VAL A 334 -8.08 6.49 1.73
N SER A 335 -6.94 7.17 1.78
CA SER A 335 -5.69 6.68 1.18
C SER A 335 -5.35 5.28 1.71
N ASN A 336 -5.37 5.08 3.03
CA ASN A 336 -5.14 3.77 3.63
C ASN A 336 -6.18 2.72 3.22
N LEU A 337 -7.45 3.09 3.10
CA LEU A 337 -8.48 2.15 2.65
C LEU A 337 -8.25 1.71 1.19
N LEU A 338 -7.81 2.63 0.33
CA LEU A 338 -7.36 2.32 -1.03
C LEU A 338 -6.09 1.45 -1.02
N SER A 339 -5.14 1.75 -0.13
CA SER A 339 -3.93 0.94 0.08
C SER A 339 -4.27 -0.52 0.44
N ILE A 340 -5.26 -0.71 1.33
CA ILE A 340 -5.79 -2.04 1.70
C ILE A 340 -6.43 -2.74 0.49
N CYS A 341 -7.15 -2.00 -0.35
CA CYS A 341 -7.75 -2.56 -1.57
C CYS A 341 -6.67 -3.04 -2.56
N ILE A 342 -5.59 -2.26 -2.71
CA ILE A 342 -4.43 -2.61 -3.54
C ILE A 342 -3.75 -3.85 -2.97
N LEU A 343 -3.38 -3.84 -1.68
CA LEU A 343 -2.76 -4.97 -0.98
C LEU A 343 -3.60 -6.24 -1.11
N GLY A 344 -4.89 -6.18 -0.77
CA GLY A 344 -5.78 -7.33 -0.79
C GLY A 344 -5.97 -7.90 -2.18
N SER A 345 -6.01 -7.04 -3.20
CA SER A 345 -6.09 -7.48 -4.60
C SER A 345 -4.80 -8.13 -5.07
N LEU A 346 -3.65 -7.48 -4.83
CA LEU A 346 -2.36 -7.97 -5.29
C LEU A 346 -1.95 -9.27 -4.58
N ILE A 347 -2.12 -9.38 -3.25
CA ILE A 347 -1.83 -10.62 -2.48
C ILE A 347 -2.65 -11.81 -2.99
N LYS A 348 -3.88 -11.56 -3.44
CA LYS A 348 -4.73 -12.61 -4.04
C LYS A 348 -4.31 -12.97 -5.45
N LEU A 349 -4.02 -11.96 -6.28
CA LEU A 349 -3.70 -12.15 -7.69
C LEU A 349 -2.31 -12.75 -7.88
N PHE A 350 -1.32 -12.36 -7.09
CA PHE A 350 0.05 -12.82 -7.23
C PHE A 350 0.40 -13.89 -6.21
N LYS A 351 0.95 -15.02 -6.67
CA LYS A 351 1.21 -16.19 -5.83
C LYS A 351 2.63 -16.71 -6.00
N ILE A 352 3.23 -17.03 -4.87
CA ILE A 352 4.47 -17.79 -4.77
C ILE A 352 4.12 -19.26 -4.62
N THR A 353 4.72 -20.11 -5.46
CA THR A 353 4.46 -21.56 -5.54
C THR A 353 5.39 -22.38 -4.64
N SER A 354 6.62 -21.93 -4.47
CA SER A 354 7.64 -22.61 -3.67
C SER A 354 8.55 -21.62 -2.95
N LEU A 355 9.26 -22.07 -1.92
CA LEU A 355 10.30 -21.25 -1.28
C LEU A 355 11.44 -20.91 -2.27
N LYS A 356 11.77 -21.82 -3.21
CA LYS A 356 12.75 -21.53 -4.27
C LYS A 356 12.32 -20.31 -5.09
N ASP A 357 11.05 -20.24 -5.48
CA ASP A 357 10.52 -19.12 -6.26
C ASP A 357 10.50 -17.83 -5.43
N ALA A 358 10.18 -17.94 -4.13
CA ALA A 358 10.27 -16.83 -3.19
C ALA A 358 11.68 -16.24 -3.15
N LEU A 359 12.71 -17.09 -3.01
CA LEU A 359 14.11 -16.66 -2.98
C LEU A 359 14.54 -16.02 -4.31
N GLN A 360 14.15 -16.62 -5.44
CA GLN A 360 14.43 -16.06 -6.76
C GLN A 360 13.74 -14.71 -6.99
N PHE A 361 12.58 -14.48 -6.37
CA PHE A 361 11.86 -13.22 -6.48
C PHE A 361 12.41 -12.15 -5.53
N PHE A 362 12.63 -12.47 -4.24
CA PHE A 362 12.99 -11.49 -3.21
C PHE A 362 14.46 -11.07 -3.22
N ILE A 363 15.41 -12.00 -3.46
CA ILE A 363 16.85 -11.68 -3.39
C ILE A 363 17.24 -10.52 -4.34
N PRO A 364 16.83 -10.52 -5.62
CA PRO A 364 17.18 -9.43 -6.53
C PRO A 364 16.54 -8.11 -6.12
N ILE A 365 15.29 -8.16 -5.68
CA ILE A 365 14.55 -6.98 -5.22
C ILE A 365 15.26 -6.35 -4.02
N MET A 366 15.64 -7.14 -3.03
CA MET A 366 16.41 -6.66 -1.88
C MET A 366 17.75 -6.02 -2.30
N ILE A 367 18.47 -6.61 -3.26
CA ILE A 367 19.73 -6.04 -3.77
C ILE A 367 19.49 -4.67 -4.42
N VAL A 368 18.44 -4.55 -5.23
CA VAL A 368 18.08 -3.27 -5.87
C VAL A 368 17.60 -2.25 -4.83
N ASP A 369 16.80 -2.65 -3.84
CA ASP A 369 16.38 -1.77 -2.77
C ASP A 369 17.57 -1.24 -1.95
N ILE A 370 18.54 -2.10 -1.63
CA ILE A 370 19.79 -1.70 -0.96
C ILE A 370 20.55 -0.68 -1.83
N PHE A 371 20.73 -1.00 -3.11
CA PHE A 371 21.43 -0.12 -4.03
C PHE A 371 20.73 1.24 -4.16
N CYS A 372 19.42 1.26 -4.35
CA CYS A 372 18.61 2.46 -4.44
C CYS A 372 18.67 3.27 -3.15
N SER A 373 18.62 2.64 -1.98
CA SER A 373 18.73 3.34 -0.69
C SER A 373 20.11 4.00 -0.51
N ILE A 374 21.19 3.27 -0.82
CA ILE A 374 22.56 3.81 -0.75
C ILE A 374 22.73 4.96 -1.75
N TYR A 375 22.36 4.75 -3.01
CA TYR A 375 22.48 5.74 -4.07
C TYR A 375 21.72 7.03 -3.75
N LEU A 376 20.47 6.90 -3.26
CA LEU A 376 19.67 8.06 -2.89
C LEU A 376 20.20 8.75 -1.64
N SER A 377 20.66 8.02 -0.63
CA SER A 377 21.25 8.63 0.57
C SER A 377 22.48 9.49 0.25
N GLN A 378 23.21 9.18 -0.83
CA GLN A 378 24.36 9.94 -1.29
C GLN A 378 23.99 11.12 -2.18
N THR A 379 22.97 10.98 -3.03
CA THR A 379 22.58 12.00 -4.01
C THR A 379 21.58 13.01 -3.46
N VAL A 380 20.69 12.57 -2.58
CA VAL A 380 19.59 13.33 -2.03
C VAL A 380 19.68 13.21 -0.51
N ARG A 381 20.02 14.30 0.19
CA ARG A 381 20.16 14.34 1.67
C ARG A 381 18.86 14.02 2.46
N TYR A 382 17.81 13.55 1.79
CA TYR A 382 16.58 13.08 2.40
C TYR A 382 16.62 11.56 2.55
N GLU A 383 15.93 11.06 3.57
CA GLU A 383 15.68 9.61 3.69
C GLU A 383 14.99 9.12 2.40
N TRP A 384 15.40 7.96 1.85
CA TRP A 384 14.82 7.33 0.64
C TRP A 384 13.30 7.41 0.66
N ASP A 385 12.77 7.06 1.82
CA ASP A 385 11.38 7.07 2.10
C ASP A 385 10.82 8.49 1.85
N SER A 386 11.36 9.52 2.51
CA SER A 386 10.82 10.88 2.43
C SER A 386 10.84 11.45 1.01
N VAL A 387 11.78 11.02 0.16
CA VAL A 387 11.83 11.36 -1.27
C VAL A 387 10.66 10.72 -2.00
N ALA A 388 10.42 9.43 -1.76
CA ALA A 388 9.30 8.72 -2.35
C ALA A 388 7.96 9.37 -1.94
N LEU A 389 7.76 9.73 -0.67
CA LEU A 389 6.52 10.41 -0.25
C LEU A 389 6.35 11.78 -0.92
N ARG A 390 7.43 12.56 -1.05
CA ARG A 390 7.37 13.90 -1.67
C ARG A 390 6.86 13.82 -3.11
N TYR A 391 7.32 12.84 -3.88
CA TYR A 391 6.92 12.68 -5.28
C TYR A 391 5.68 11.79 -5.46
N PHE A 392 5.39 10.91 -4.49
CA PHE A 392 4.37 9.88 -4.59
C PHE A 392 3.42 9.87 -3.39
N ASN A 393 2.96 11.04 -2.92
CA ASN A 393 1.86 11.14 -1.95
C ASN A 393 0.56 10.60 -2.57
N THR A 394 0.40 9.29 -2.47
CA THR A 394 -0.56 8.49 -3.21
C THR A 394 -0.97 7.29 -2.37
N PRO A 395 -2.05 6.58 -2.75
CA PRO A 395 -2.46 5.34 -2.10
C PRO A 395 -1.50 4.17 -2.33
N LEU A 396 -0.24 4.42 -2.70
CA LEU A 396 0.86 3.45 -2.64
C LEU A 396 1.63 3.51 -1.31
N SER A 397 1.21 4.39 -0.39
CA SER A 397 1.74 4.51 0.96
C SER A 397 0.60 4.40 1.98
N ALA A 398 0.80 3.60 3.01
CA ALA A 398 -0.04 3.63 4.21
C ALA A 398 0.47 4.77 5.11
N GLN A 399 -0.42 5.58 5.65
CA GLN A 399 -0.10 6.83 6.33
C GLN A 399 -0.84 6.92 7.67
N PHE A 400 -0.19 7.43 8.70
CA PHE A 400 -0.81 7.70 10.00
C PHE A 400 -0.26 9.01 10.56
N PRO A 401 -1.11 9.95 11.00
CA PRO A 401 -0.65 11.25 11.49
C PRO A 401 0.26 11.08 12.72
N TYR A 402 1.34 11.85 12.80
CA TYR A 402 2.16 11.85 14.00
C TYR A 402 1.42 12.49 15.17
N PHE A 403 1.54 11.90 16.37
CA PHE A 403 0.99 12.53 17.58
C PHE A 403 1.80 13.74 18.02
N ARG A 404 3.09 13.76 17.65
CA ARG A 404 3.99 14.88 17.91
C ARG A 404 4.47 15.44 16.59
N TYR A 405 4.59 16.75 16.51
CA TYR A 405 5.20 17.38 15.35
C TYR A 405 6.65 16.88 15.20
N ILE A 406 6.95 16.31 14.03
CA ILE A 406 8.30 15.97 13.60
C ILE A 406 8.69 16.93 12.49
N TYR A 407 9.94 17.36 12.50
CA TYR A 407 10.46 18.25 11.47
C TYR A 407 10.24 17.65 10.07
N LYS A 408 9.60 18.42 9.17
CA LYS A 408 9.26 18.06 7.77
C LYS A 408 8.37 16.83 7.59
N LYS A 409 7.86 16.22 8.66
CA LYS A 409 7.00 15.04 8.55
C LYS A 409 5.71 15.24 9.32
N LYS A 410 4.57 15.11 8.63
CA LYS A 410 3.22 15.17 9.23
C LYS A 410 2.69 13.79 9.62
N CYS A 411 3.07 12.77 8.85
CA CYS A 411 2.60 11.41 9.05
C CYS A 411 3.76 10.43 9.08
N ALA A 412 3.63 9.44 9.96
CA ALA A 412 4.25 8.15 9.80
C ALA A 412 3.72 7.54 8.51
N TRP A 413 4.55 6.84 7.77
CA TRP A 413 4.08 6.16 6.59
C TRP A 413 4.99 4.98 6.26
N VAL A 414 4.42 4.00 5.57
CA VAL A 414 5.10 2.80 5.11
C VAL A 414 4.68 2.55 3.67
N SER A 415 5.65 2.23 2.81
CA SER A 415 5.38 1.84 1.43
C SER A 415 4.55 0.56 1.38
N ILE A 416 3.53 0.50 0.54
CA ILE A 416 2.74 -0.71 0.34
C ILE A 416 3.59 -1.87 -0.14
N PHE A 417 4.66 -1.62 -0.91
CA PHE A 417 5.52 -2.70 -1.38
C PHE A 417 6.25 -3.41 -0.23
N ASN A 418 6.62 -2.67 0.82
CA ASN A 418 7.21 -3.24 2.04
C ASN A 418 6.22 -4.14 2.81
N LEU A 419 4.91 -3.97 2.57
CA LEU A 419 3.83 -4.78 3.14
C LEU A 419 3.42 -5.92 2.21
N LEU A 420 3.45 -5.66 0.90
CA LEU A 420 3.00 -6.55 -0.15
C LEU A 420 3.88 -7.80 -0.26
N PHE A 421 5.20 -7.63 -0.22
CA PHE A 421 6.17 -8.73 -0.33
C PHE A 421 6.08 -9.72 0.84
N PRO A 422 6.09 -9.28 2.12
CA PRO A 422 5.71 -10.14 3.25
C PRO A 422 4.34 -10.80 3.07
N GLY A 423 3.35 -10.08 2.53
CA GLY A 423 2.02 -10.61 2.23
C GLY A 423 2.03 -11.78 1.23
N PHE A 424 2.85 -11.70 0.18
CA PHE A 424 3.03 -12.81 -0.77
C PHE A 424 3.61 -14.05 -0.10
N PHE A 425 4.61 -13.87 0.77
CA PHE A 425 5.22 -14.97 1.50
C PHE A 425 4.28 -15.56 2.56
N LEU A 426 3.56 -14.74 3.32
CA LEU A 426 2.51 -15.21 4.25
C LEU A 426 1.43 -16.00 3.51
N GLY A 427 1.01 -15.52 2.34
CA GLY A 427 0.05 -16.23 1.50
C GLY A 427 0.56 -17.60 1.05
N TYR A 428 1.85 -17.72 0.75
CA TYR A 428 2.52 -19.00 0.44
C TYR A 428 2.52 -19.94 1.64
N VAL A 429 2.95 -19.44 2.80
CA VAL A 429 3.06 -20.22 4.02
C VAL A 429 1.69 -20.72 4.52
N ASN A 430 0.66 -19.88 4.49
CA ASN A 430 -0.73 -20.26 4.81
C ASN A 430 -1.24 -21.41 3.89
N ARG A 431 -0.86 -21.42 2.60
CA ARG A 431 -1.22 -22.54 1.71
C ARG A 431 -0.48 -23.83 2.09
N PHE A 432 0.78 -23.73 2.50
CA PHE A 432 1.53 -24.89 3.00
C PHE A 432 0.92 -25.45 4.28
N ASP A 433 0.55 -24.57 5.21
CA ASP A 433 -0.11 -24.91 6.46
C ASP A 433 -1.45 -25.62 6.22
N LYS A 434 -2.28 -25.13 5.30
CA LYS A 434 -3.52 -25.81 4.88
C LYS A 434 -3.28 -27.20 4.30
N HIS A 435 -2.22 -27.39 3.51
CA HIS A 435 -1.85 -28.71 3.00
C HIS A 435 -1.44 -29.68 4.12
N LYS A 436 -0.73 -29.17 5.12
CA LYS A 436 -0.30 -29.97 6.28
C LYS A 436 -1.34 -30.03 7.41
N GLN A 437 -2.48 -29.34 7.25
CA GLN A 437 -3.49 -29.18 8.29
C GLN A 437 -2.91 -28.60 9.59
N THR A 438 -1.98 -27.66 9.47
CA THR A 438 -1.36 -26.93 10.59
C THR A 438 -1.54 -25.41 10.44
N TYR A 439 -1.15 -24.65 11.47
CA TYR A 439 -1.06 -23.18 11.43
C TYR A 439 0.32 -22.67 11.90
N VAL A 440 1.28 -23.60 12.00
CA VAL A 440 2.55 -23.34 12.68
C VAL A 440 3.41 -22.40 11.86
N TYR A 441 3.45 -22.59 10.54
CA TYR A 441 4.33 -21.79 9.70
C TYR A 441 3.81 -20.37 9.51
N GLU A 442 2.48 -20.17 9.40
CA GLU A 442 1.85 -18.85 9.26
C GLU A 442 2.11 -18.02 10.52
N ILE A 443 1.94 -18.62 11.70
CA ILE A 443 2.23 -17.97 12.99
C ILE A 443 3.72 -17.61 13.09
N ILE A 444 4.62 -18.52 12.72
CA ILE A 444 6.07 -18.27 12.82
C ILE A 444 6.51 -17.21 11.80
N ALA A 445 5.99 -17.25 10.58
CA ALA A 445 6.23 -16.22 9.58
C ALA A 445 5.73 -14.85 10.07
N PHE A 446 4.56 -14.80 10.70
CA PHE A 446 4.03 -13.56 11.28
C PHE A 446 4.90 -13.03 12.43
N PHE A 447 5.39 -13.89 13.32
CA PHE A 447 6.36 -13.49 14.33
C PHE A 447 7.67 -12.99 13.71
N GLY A 448 8.18 -13.67 12.68
CA GLY A 448 9.35 -13.22 11.92
C GLY A 448 9.16 -11.82 11.31
N LEU A 449 7.97 -11.54 10.78
CA LEU A 449 7.58 -10.22 10.26
C LEU A 449 7.61 -9.16 11.38
N LEU A 450 6.95 -9.42 12.52
CA LEU A 450 6.91 -8.48 13.65
C LEU A 450 8.31 -8.18 14.19
N VAL A 451 9.12 -9.21 14.41
CA VAL A 451 10.51 -9.06 14.88
C VAL A 451 11.33 -8.26 13.86
N GLY A 452 11.17 -8.51 12.56
CA GLY A 452 11.83 -7.74 11.51
C GLY A 452 11.42 -6.27 11.48
N LEU A 453 10.13 -5.97 11.63
CA LEU A 453 9.65 -4.59 11.69
C LEU A 453 10.17 -3.86 12.94
N ILE A 454 10.19 -4.52 14.10
CA ILE A 454 10.76 -3.94 15.33
C ILE A 454 12.25 -3.66 15.15
N LEU A 455 13.02 -4.62 14.62
CA LEU A 455 14.46 -4.44 14.38
C LEU A 455 14.72 -3.32 13.37
N TRP A 456 13.93 -3.24 12.30
CA TRP A 456 14.03 -2.16 11.33
C TRP A 456 13.81 -0.78 11.99
N VAL A 457 12.76 -0.62 12.81
CA VAL A 457 12.50 0.64 13.55
C VAL A 457 13.65 0.97 14.50
N LEU A 458 14.18 -0.02 15.22
CA LEU A 458 15.32 0.17 16.14
C LEU A 458 16.57 0.61 15.38
N ILE A 459 16.85 0.01 14.22
CA ILE A 459 18.00 0.37 13.39
C ILE A 459 17.83 1.76 12.79
N GLN A 460 16.64 2.13 12.31
CA GLN A 460 16.33 3.50 11.85
C GLN A 460 16.44 4.54 12.97
N TYR A 461 16.18 4.14 14.21
CA TYR A 461 16.37 5.00 15.37
C TYR A 461 17.86 5.22 15.68
N ILE A 462 18.68 4.17 15.62
CA ILE A 462 20.11 4.22 15.96
C ILE A 462 20.93 4.86 14.83
N PHE A 463 20.65 4.50 13.58
CA PHE A 463 21.45 4.88 12.42
C PHE A 463 20.76 5.99 11.61
N SER A 464 21.55 6.91 11.07
CA SER A 464 21.07 7.99 10.19
C SER A 464 20.84 7.55 8.74
N PHE A 465 21.32 6.36 8.38
CA PHE A 465 21.19 5.84 7.04
C PHE A 465 19.91 5.01 6.93
N PRO A 466 19.00 5.35 6.01
CA PRO A 466 17.79 4.56 5.83
C PRO A 466 18.18 3.19 5.25
N LEU A 467 17.85 2.12 5.95
CA LEU A 467 17.93 0.77 5.42
C LEU A 467 16.54 0.30 4.96
N PRO A 468 16.43 -0.35 3.78
CA PRO A 468 15.17 -0.92 3.31
C PRO A 468 14.57 -1.87 4.33
N THR A 469 13.25 -1.80 4.50
CA THR A 469 12.50 -2.67 5.42
C THR A 469 12.55 -4.14 4.98
N SER A 470 12.60 -4.39 3.67
CA SER A 470 12.64 -5.73 3.06
C SER A 470 13.76 -6.61 3.63
N ILE A 471 14.95 -6.05 3.86
CA ILE A 471 16.12 -6.75 4.42
C ILE A 471 15.82 -7.35 5.79
N PHE A 472 15.02 -6.66 6.60
CA PHE A 472 14.71 -7.12 7.95
C PHE A 472 13.54 -8.09 7.91
N THR A 473 12.46 -7.73 7.21
CA THR A 473 11.21 -8.51 7.23
C THR A 473 11.35 -9.80 6.45
N GLU A 474 11.80 -9.75 5.20
CA GLU A 474 11.81 -10.92 4.32
C GLU A 474 12.84 -11.96 4.78
N VAL A 475 14.04 -11.50 5.15
CA VAL A 475 15.11 -12.39 5.65
C VAL A 475 14.66 -13.11 6.91
N LEU A 476 14.07 -12.42 7.89
CA LEU A 476 13.66 -13.05 9.14
C LEU A 476 12.46 -13.97 8.96
N MET A 477 11.49 -13.62 8.12
CA MET A 477 10.36 -14.50 7.81
C MET A 477 10.83 -15.79 7.12
N ILE A 478 11.70 -15.68 6.10
CA ILE A 478 12.23 -16.83 5.37
C ILE A 478 13.12 -17.68 6.28
N LEU A 479 14.00 -17.06 7.05
CA LEU A 479 14.92 -17.76 7.95
C LEU A 479 14.15 -18.56 9.01
N THR A 480 13.23 -17.91 9.73
CA THR A 480 12.47 -18.55 10.82
C THR A 480 11.61 -19.71 10.32
N THR A 481 10.89 -19.53 9.21
CA THR A 481 10.09 -20.61 8.60
C THR A 481 10.96 -21.75 8.06
N THR A 482 12.11 -21.44 7.46
CA THR A 482 13.05 -22.45 6.97
C THR A 482 13.65 -23.27 8.10
N LEU A 483 14.04 -22.64 9.22
CA LEU A 483 14.55 -23.34 10.39
C LEU A 483 13.54 -24.35 10.94
N VAL A 484 12.26 -23.96 10.99
CA VAL A 484 11.17 -24.85 11.43
C VAL A 484 10.95 -25.97 10.42
N ALA A 485 11.00 -25.68 9.13
CA ALA A 485 10.87 -26.70 8.08
C ALA A 485 12.00 -27.73 8.16
N VAL A 486 13.23 -27.30 8.47
CA VAL A 486 14.38 -28.19 8.70
C VAL A 486 14.17 -29.01 9.97
N GLN A 487 13.79 -28.37 11.08
CA GLN A 487 13.53 -29.07 12.35
C GLN A 487 12.45 -30.15 12.24
N ARG A 488 11.42 -29.91 11.40
CA ARG A 488 10.32 -30.85 11.16
C ARG A 488 10.59 -31.87 10.05
N ASN A 489 11.77 -31.85 9.42
CA ASN A 489 12.12 -32.66 8.24
C ASN A 489 11.15 -32.45 7.04
N GLU A 490 10.57 -31.26 6.92
CA GLU A 490 9.62 -30.87 5.86
C GLU A 490 10.27 -29.96 4.81
N PHE A 491 11.57 -29.64 4.97
CA PHE A 491 12.29 -28.69 4.10
C PHE A 491 12.21 -29.03 2.61
N ASN A 492 12.35 -30.29 2.20
CA ASN A 492 12.31 -30.63 0.78
C ASN A 492 10.95 -30.31 0.13
N ILE A 493 9.85 -30.51 0.85
CA ILE A 493 8.50 -30.22 0.36
C ILE A 493 8.26 -28.70 0.37
N PHE A 494 8.71 -28.03 1.43
CA PHE A 494 8.63 -26.57 1.55
C PHE A 494 9.54 -25.84 0.53
N TYR A 495 10.68 -26.42 0.17
CA TYR A 495 11.61 -25.84 -0.81
C TYR A 495 11.11 -26.01 -2.24
N SER A 496 10.64 -27.22 -2.59
CA SER A 496 10.19 -27.57 -3.94
C SER A 496 8.80 -27.03 -4.28
N GLY A 497 7.91 -26.84 -3.30
CA GLY A 497 6.53 -26.43 -3.55
C GLY A 497 5.63 -27.55 -4.10
N ASN A 498 6.05 -28.82 -4.04
CA ASN A 498 5.31 -29.96 -4.62
C ASN A 498 3.88 -30.16 -4.06
N PHE A 499 3.51 -29.46 -2.99
CA PHE A 499 2.16 -29.47 -2.41
C PHE A 499 1.16 -28.56 -3.15
N TYR A 500 1.68 -27.61 -3.93
CA TYR A 500 0.91 -26.52 -4.51
C TYR A 500 -0.10 -27.01 -5.57
N ASP A 501 0.25 -28.05 -6.34
CA ASP A 501 -0.60 -28.60 -7.40
C ASP A 501 -1.86 -29.31 -6.87
N GLN A 502 -1.76 -29.98 -5.71
CA GLN A 502 -2.91 -30.65 -5.07
C GLN A 502 -3.90 -29.65 -4.46
N ILE A 503 -3.36 -28.54 -3.96
CA ILE A 503 -4.01 -27.25 -3.64
C ILE A 503 -5.23 -26.87 -4.49
N LEU A 504 -4.90 -26.89 -5.77
CA LEU A 504 -5.42 -25.94 -6.75
C LEU A 504 -6.17 -26.65 -7.87
N MET A 505 -5.84 -27.92 -8.10
CA MET A 505 -6.61 -28.80 -8.97
C MET A 505 -8.05 -28.97 -8.48
N ASP A 506 -8.30 -28.87 -7.17
CA ASP A 506 -9.66 -28.86 -6.63
C ASP A 506 -9.74 -28.13 -5.26
N PRO A 507 -9.92 -26.79 -5.26
CA PRO A 507 -10.00 -26.00 -4.02
C PRO A 507 -11.27 -26.27 -3.19
N PHE A 508 -12.17 -27.14 -3.68
CA PHE A 508 -13.41 -27.54 -3.01
C PHE A 508 -13.37 -28.99 -2.49
N LYS A 509 -12.48 -29.85 -3.01
CA LYS A 509 -12.33 -31.25 -2.56
C LYS A 509 -12.10 -31.37 -1.05
N ASN A 510 -11.23 -30.51 -0.52
CA ASN A 510 -10.88 -30.55 0.89
C ASN A 510 -11.98 -30.01 1.80
N ASP A 511 -12.80 -29.06 1.32
CA ASP A 511 -13.94 -28.54 2.09
C ASP A 511 -15.06 -29.60 2.18
N VAL A 512 -15.19 -30.48 1.18
CA VAL A 512 -16.11 -31.63 1.18
C VAL A 512 -15.58 -32.77 2.05
N ALA A 513 -14.27 -33.05 2.03
CA ALA A 513 -13.65 -34.07 2.88
C ALA A 513 -13.68 -33.70 4.38
N LEU A 514 -13.67 -32.41 4.72
CA LEU A 514 -13.85 -31.92 6.10
C LEU A 514 -15.33 -31.95 6.56
N GLN A 515 -16.27 -32.10 5.64
CA GLN A 515 -17.70 -32.25 5.93
C GLN A 515 -18.16 -33.72 6.00
N GLU A 516 -17.28 -34.68 5.74
CA GLU A 516 -17.57 -36.05 6.15
C GLU A 516 -17.64 -36.08 7.68
N PRO A 517 -18.72 -36.61 8.27
CA PRO A 517 -18.91 -36.56 9.71
C PRO A 517 -17.75 -37.28 10.37
N THR A 518 -16.90 -36.50 11.03
CA THR A 518 -16.02 -37.01 12.07
C THR A 518 -16.90 -37.83 12.98
N THR A 519 -16.58 -39.12 13.02
CA THR A 519 -17.32 -40.16 13.72
C THR A 519 -17.83 -39.66 15.05
N LEU A 520 -19.15 -39.65 15.20
CA LEU A 520 -19.84 -39.54 16.46
C LEU A 520 -19.40 -40.75 17.30
N GLU A 521 -18.41 -40.57 18.17
CA GLU A 521 -18.21 -41.48 19.30
C GLU A 521 -19.43 -41.31 20.22
N MET A 522 -20.48 -42.09 19.94
CA MET A 522 -21.51 -42.35 20.93
C MET A 522 -20.91 -43.28 21.97
N PHE A 523 -20.54 -42.71 23.11
CA PHE A 523 -20.43 -43.46 24.34
C PHE A 523 -21.78 -44.12 24.66
N GLY A 524 -21.80 -45.45 24.56
CA GLY A 524 -22.62 -46.35 25.38
C GLY A 524 -24.13 -46.29 25.18
N LEU A 525 -24.65 -47.16 24.31
CA LEU A 525 -25.60 -48.22 24.68
C LEU A 525 -25.94 -49.03 23.43
N GLY A 526 -25.84 -50.35 23.57
CA GLY A 526 -25.66 -51.29 22.47
C GLY A 526 -26.81 -51.36 21.46
N ALA A 527 -26.45 -51.23 20.19
CA ALA A 527 -26.94 -52.03 19.07
C ALA A 527 -26.09 -51.71 17.83
N THR A 528 -25.09 -52.54 17.54
CA THR A 528 -24.31 -52.44 16.30
C THR A 528 -25.11 -53.00 15.13
N THR A 529 -25.73 -52.14 14.32
CA THR A 529 -26.07 -52.48 12.93
C THR A 529 -24.88 -52.12 12.04
N GLN A 530 -24.11 -53.13 11.65
CA GLN A 530 -23.11 -52.99 10.59
C GLN A 530 -23.84 -52.77 9.26
N VAL A 531 -23.71 -51.57 8.67
CA VAL A 531 -23.95 -51.39 7.23
C VAL A 531 -22.70 -51.88 6.52
N ILE A 532 -22.67 -53.18 6.23
CA ILE A 532 -21.70 -53.77 5.31
C ILE A 532 -22.06 -53.25 3.91
N LYS A 533 -21.33 -52.24 3.42
CA LYS A 533 -21.23 -52.00 1.97
C LYS A 533 -20.45 -53.18 1.39
N LYS A 534 -21.21 -54.12 0.82
CA LYS A 534 -20.70 -55.30 0.15
C LYS A 534 -20.11 -54.92 -1.22
N ASP A 535 -18.84 -55.29 -1.38
CA ASP A 535 -18.11 -55.59 -2.62
C ASP A 535 -17.81 -54.48 -3.64
N THR A 536 -16.71 -53.77 -3.41
CA THR A 536 -15.78 -53.34 -4.47
C THR A 536 -14.46 -54.08 -4.32
N THR A 537 -14.46 -55.35 -4.74
CA THR A 537 -13.26 -56.14 -5.03
C THR A 537 -13.43 -56.80 -6.38
N GLN A 538 -13.35 -56.00 -7.45
CA GLN A 538 -13.11 -56.51 -8.83
C GLN A 538 -12.75 -55.36 -9.80
N GLN A 539 -11.77 -54.52 -9.43
CA GLN A 539 -11.30 -53.46 -10.33
C GLN A 539 -9.77 -53.28 -10.28
N GLN A 540 -9.03 -54.40 -10.23
CA GLN A 540 -7.58 -54.39 -10.40
C GLN A 540 -7.03 -55.35 -11.48
N ASP A 541 -7.87 -56.09 -12.21
CA ASP A 541 -7.40 -57.07 -13.21
C ASP A 541 -7.82 -56.80 -14.67
N LEU A 542 -8.19 -55.57 -15.03
CA LEU A 542 -8.60 -55.23 -16.41
C LEU A 542 -7.71 -54.18 -17.11
N VAL A 543 -6.41 -54.19 -16.81
CA VAL A 543 -5.38 -53.58 -17.68
C VAL A 543 -4.53 -54.68 -18.31
N TYR A 544 -5.15 -55.69 -18.93
CA TYR A 544 -4.47 -56.58 -19.87
C TYR A 544 -5.50 -57.41 -20.66
N ARG A 545 -6.03 -56.82 -21.73
CA ARG A 545 -6.33 -57.46 -23.03
C ARG A 545 -7.26 -56.57 -23.84
N GLY A 546 -6.90 -56.40 -25.10
CA GLY A 546 -7.74 -55.75 -26.09
C GLY A 546 -8.97 -56.58 -26.46
N GLU A 547 -9.73 -55.96 -27.36
CA GLU A 547 -10.92 -56.45 -28.07
C GLU A 547 -12.28 -55.95 -27.53
N GLN A 548 -12.81 -55.04 -28.37
CA GLN A 548 -14.17 -54.57 -28.65
C GLN A 548 -15.36 -55.22 -27.94
N GLY A 549 -16.31 -54.36 -27.54
CA GLY A 549 -17.68 -54.77 -27.24
C GLY A 549 -18.56 -53.60 -26.81
N LEU A 550 -19.34 -53.06 -27.75
CA LEU A 550 -20.35 -52.03 -27.52
C LEU A 550 -21.56 -52.68 -26.84
N VAL A 551 -21.83 -52.33 -25.57
CA VAL A 551 -22.99 -52.82 -24.81
C VAL A 551 -23.92 -51.65 -24.50
N LEU A 552 -25.00 -51.55 -25.26
CA LEU A 552 -26.18 -50.76 -24.94
C LEU A 552 -26.95 -51.49 -23.84
N ASN A 553 -27.18 -50.83 -22.70
CA ASN A 553 -27.99 -51.38 -21.63
C ASN A 553 -29.34 -50.67 -21.58
N SER A 554 -30.37 -51.39 -22.02
CA SER A 554 -31.76 -50.96 -22.09
C SER A 554 -32.58 -51.70 -21.03
N GLN A 555 -32.67 -51.17 -19.80
CA GLN A 555 -33.69 -51.57 -18.83
C GLN A 555 -34.01 -50.41 -17.87
N LEU A 556 -34.94 -49.54 -18.26
CA LEU A 556 -35.71 -48.72 -17.33
C LEU A 556 -37.19 -48.77 -17.72
N PHE A 557 -37.96 -49.43 -16.85
CA PHE A 557 -39.42 -49.31 -16.65
C PHE A 557 -40.38 -49.83 -17.72
N VAL A 558 -40.73 -51.11 -17.56
CA VAL A 558 -42.12 -51.60 -17.73
C VAL A 558 -42.81 -51.44 -16.39
N GLY A 559 -43.90 -50.68 -16.37
CA GLY A 559 -44.80 -50.62 -15.21
C GLY A 559 -45.77 -49.44 -15.26
N LEU A 560 -46.78 -49.49 -16.15
CA LEU A 560 -48.17 -49.04 -15.92
C LEU A 560 -49.00 -49.09 -17.23
N ALA A 561 -50.27 -49.50 -17.09
CA ALA A 561 -51.37 -49.53 -18.07
C ALA A 561 -51.28 -50.60 -19.20
N SER A 562 -51.88 -51.78 -19.06
CA SER A 562 -53.31 -52.14 -19.17
C SER A 562 -53.86 -52.20 -20.60
N ILE A 563 -54.48 -53.35 -20.92
CA ILE A 563 -55.59 -53.60 -21.88
C ILE A 563 -55.23 -54.15 -23.27
N ASN A 564 -55.48 -55.47 -23.37
CA ASN A 564 -56.12 -56.26 -24.43
C ASN A 564 -55.55 -56.42 -25.87
N ARG A 565 -55.43 -57.73 -26.17
CA ARG A 565 -55.76 -58.50 -27.40
C ARG A 565 -54.63 -58.87 -28.38
N PRO A 566 -54.76 -60.05 -29.04
CA PRO A 566 -53.62 -60.91 -29.40
C PRO A 566 -53.49 -61.18 -30.91
N GLN A 567 -52.48 -62.01 -31.22
CA GLN A 567 -52.26 -62.82 -32.44
C GLN A 567 -51.47 -62.18 -33.59
N GLN A 568 -50.31 -62.80 -33.88
CA GLN A 568 -49.92 -63.49 -35.14
C GLN A 568 -48.38 -63.55 -35.16
N GLN A 569 -47.75 -64.67 -34.79
CA GLN A 569 -47.37 -65.81 -35.63
C GLN A 569 -46.62 -65.50 -36.94
N SER A 570 -45.51 -66.23 -37.07
CA SER A 570 -44.88 -66.77 -38.29
C SER A 570 -43.81 -65.90 -38.97
N ILE A 571 -42.77 -66.39 -39.64
CA ILE A 571 -42.08 -67.67 -39.90
C ILE A 571 -40.87 -67.30 -40.83
N LEU A 572 -39.92 -68.23 -41.06
CA LEU A 572 -38.84 -68.26 -42.09
C LEU A 572 -37.53 -67.54 -41.72
N GLN A 573 -36.42 -68.22 -41.39
CA GLN A 573 -35.55 -69.10 -42.21
C GLN A 573 -35.26 -68.56 -43.63
N PHE A 574 -33.98 -68.33 -43.97
CA PHE A 574 -33.16 -69.19 -44.84
C PHE A 574 -31.91 -68.45 -45.41
N LYS A 575 -30.76 -69.16 -45.46
CA LYS A 575 -29.67 -69.13 -46.49
C LYS A 575 -28.90 -67.79 -46.72
N GLN A 576 -27.65 -67.72 -47.20
CA GLN A 576 -26.65 -68.66 -47.71
C GLN A 576 -25.31 -67.90 -47.86
N GLN A 577 -24.19 -68.59 -47.60
CA GLN A 577 -22.91 -68.62 -48.32
C GLN A 577 -22.19 -67.34 -48.85
N ASN A 578 -20.90 -67.30 -48.48
CA ASN A 578 -19.70 -67.14 -49.32
C ASN A 578 -19.65 -66.04 -50.40
N HIS A 579 -18.63 -65.17 -50.36
CA HIS A 579 -17.36 -65.39 -51.07
C HIS A 579 -16.38 -64.18 -50.99
N TYR A 580 -15.10 -64.53 -50.86
CA TYR A 580 -13.90 -64.03 -51.55
C TYR A 580 -13.24 -62.65 -51.32
N HIS A 581 -11.95 -62.78 -50.98
CA HIS A 581 -10.70 -62.21 -51.53
C HIS A 581 -10.33 -60.71 -51.43
N ASN A 582 -9.15 -60.54 -50.83
CA ASN A 582 -7.96 -59.77 -51.25
C ASN A 582 -8.14 -58.30 -51.67
N PHE A 583 -7.55 -57.38 -50.90
CA PHE A 583 -6.16 -56.94 -51.06
C PHE A 583 -5.60 -56.43 -49.73
#